data_AF-A0A7X5DVX0-F1
#
_entry.id   AF-A0A7X5DVX0-F1
#
_cell.length_a   1.000
_cell.length_b   1.000
_cell.length_c   1.000
_cell.angle_alpha   90.00
_cell.angle_beta   90.00
_cell.angle_gamma   90.00
#
_symmetry.space_group_name_H-M   'P 1'
#
loop_
_entity.id
_entity.type
_entity.pdbx_description
1 polymer ?
#
loop_
_entity_poly.entity_id
_entity_poly.type
_entity_poly.pdbx_seq_one_letter_code
_entity_poly.pdbx_strand_id
1 'polypeptide(L)'
;MNNYQGEIRKRGQNLLIVEGYHEKNKLFWLIFECFPEININMDEIWIYGTNIYQLYDDIVKEYGEEWEKENEDIDLPFVISYK
;
A
#
# COMPACT_ATOMS: atom_id res chain seq x y z
N MET A 1 4.18 -2.35 24.49
CA MET A 1 5.30 -2.32 23.54
C MET A 1 5.14 -3.52 22.62
N ASN A 2 4.66 -3.31 21.39
CA ASN A 2 4.46 -4.38 20.42
C ASN A 2 5.80 -4.70 19.75
N ASN A 3 6.21 -5.97 19.83
CA ASN A 3 7.45 -6.50 19.23
C ASN A 3 7.25 -6.85 17.74
N TYR A 4 6.67 -5.94 16.95
CA TYR A 4 6.70 -6.08 15.49
C TYR A 4 8.12 -5.74 15.01
N GLN A 5 8.99 -6.74 14.96
CA GLN A 5 10.22 -6.66 14.17
C GLN A 5 9.82 -6.73 12.70
N GLY A 6 9.41 -5.59 12.15
CA GLY A 6 9.14 -5.46 10.71
C GLY A 6 10.39 -5.87 9.95
N GLU A 7 10.24 -6.82 9.03
CA GLU A 7 11.31 -7.15 8.09
C GLU A 7 11.82 -5.87 7.44
N ILE A 8 13.15 -5.77 7.27
CA ILE A 8 13.79 -4.59 6.68
C ILE A 8 13.27 -4.45 5.24
N ARG A 9 12.23 -3.62 5.05
CA ARG A 9 11.62 -3.39 3.74
C ARG A 9 12.70 -2.82 2.81
N LYS A 10 12.97 -3.48 1.69
CA LYS A 10 13.84 -2.94 0.65
C LYS A 10 13.16 -1.70 0.07
N ARG A 11 13.71 -0.53 0.38
CA ARG A 11 13.22 0.77 -0.08
C ARG A 11 13.27 0.81 -1.62
N GLY A 12 12.13 1.02 -2.27
CA GLY A 12 12.06 1.27 -3.72
C GLY A 12 11.48 0.17 -4.61
N GLN A 13 10.84 -0.88 -4.07
CA GLN A 13 10.21 -1.94 -4.90
C GLN A 13 8.75 -2.26 -4.55
N ASN A 14 8.15 -1.56 -3.58
CA ASN A 14 6.78 -1.82 -3.15
C ASN A 14 5.80 -0.88 -3.88
N LEU A 15 4.77 -1.46 -4.51
CA LEU A 15 3.68 -0.73 -5.16
C LEU A 15 2.38 -0.98 -4.40
N LEU A 16 1.79 0.09 -3.86
CA LEU A 16 0.47 0.04 -3.25
C LEU A 16 -0.58 0.47 -4.27
N ILE A 17 -1.62 -0.34 -4.43
CA ILE A 17 -2.72 -0.08 -5.36
C ILE A 17 -4.02 -0.12 -4.59
N VAL A 18 -4.78 0.97 -4.65
CA VAL A 18 -6.02 1.13 -3.89
C VAL A 18 -7.18 1.23 -4.87
N GLU A 19 -7.89 0.12 -5.08
CA GLU A 19 -8.98 0.04 -6.06
C GLU A 19 -9.85 -1.21 -5.81
N GLY A 20 -11.15 -1.16 -6.15
CA GLY A 20 -12.11 -2.26 -5.97
C GLY A 20 -11.76 -3.59 -6.69
N TYR A 21 -12.32 -4.70 -6.22
CA TYR A 21 -12.02 -6.08 -6.63
C TYR A 21 -12.39 -6.38 -8.10
N HIS A 22 -11.41 -6.34 -9.01
CA HIS A 22 -11.58 -6.67 -10.45
C HIS A 22 -10.37 -7.46 -10.99
N GLU A 23 -10.41 -7.89 -12.26
CA GLU A 23 -9.42 -8.76 -12.95
C GLU A 23 -8.03 -8.12 -13.14
N LYS A 24 -7.33 -7.87 -12.03
CA LYS A 24 -6.13 -7.02 -12.02
C LYS A 24 -4.83 -7.75 -12.25
N ASN A 25 -4.74 -9.03 -11.92
CA ASN A 25 -3.50 -9.81 -12.10
C ASN A 25 -3.06 -9.80 -13.57
N LYS A 26 -4.02 -9.84 -14.50
CA LYS A 26 -3.73 -9.79 -15.94
C LYS A 26 -3.30 -8.39 -16.41
N LEU A 27 -3.91 -7.34 -15.86
CA LEU A 27 -3.52 -5.95 -16.14
C LEU A 27 -2.12 -5.65 -15.62
N PHE A 28 -1.81 -6.01 -14.38
CA PHE A 28 -0.48 -5.81 -13.80
C PHE A 28 0.58 -6.62 -14.51
N TRP A 29 0.28 -7.88 -14.84
CA TRP A 29 1.18 -8.68 -15.66
C TRP A 29 1.48 -8.00 -17.00
N LEU A 30 0.47 -7.47 -17.72
CA LEU A 30 0.68 -6.73 -18.97
C LEU A 30 1.48 -5.43 -18.77
N ILE A 31 1.22 -4.69 -17.70
CA ILE A 31 1.97 -3.45 -17.39
C ILE A 31 3.45 -3.79 -17.17
N PHE A 32 3.77 -4.81 -16.37
CA PHE A 32 5.18 -5.13 -16.10
C PHE A 32 5.87 -5.82 -17.29
N GLU A 33 5.12 -6.50 -18.16
CA GLU A 33 5.65 -6.99 -19.44
C GLU A 33 6.00 -5.82 -20.38
N CYS A 34 5.13 -4.82 -20.48
CA CYS A 34 5.33 -3.65 -21.35
C CYS A 34 6.35 -2.64 -20.80
N PHE A 35 6.49 -2.53 -19.47
CA PHE A 35 7.31 -1.53 -18.78
C PHE A 35 8.28 -2.21 -17.79
N PRO A 36 9.29 -2.95 -18.29
CA PRO A 36 10.24 -3.66 -17.45
C PRO A 36 11.10 -2.73 -16.56
N GLU A 37 11.22 -1.45 -16.92
CA GLU A 37 11.90 -0.42 -16.14
C GLU A 37 11.28 -0.16 -14.77
N ILE A 38 10.00 -0.54 -14.57
CA ILE A 38 9.34 -0.43 -13.27
C ILE A 38 10.05 -1.32 -12.24
N ASN A 39 10.59 -2.48 -12.64
CA ASN A 39 11.42 -3.38 -11.81
C ASN A 39 10.81 -3.71 -10.42
N ILE A 40 9.54 -4.10 -10.43
CA ILE A 40 8.76 -4.50 -9.24
C ILE A 40 8.40 -5.98 -9.34
N ASN A 41 8.58 -6.73 -8.25
CA ASN A 41 8.07 -8.09 -8.14
C ASN A 41 6.57 -8.03 -7.84
N MET A 42 5.79 -8.92 -8.46
CA MET A 42 4.36 -9.10 -8.15
C MET A 42 4.11 -9.35 -6.66
N ASP A 43 5.04 -10.02 -5.96
CA ASP A 43 4.94 -10.26 -4.51
C ASP A 43 5.08 -8.98 -3.66
N GLU A 44 5.64 -7.91 -4.23
CA GLU A 44 5.80 -6.59 -3.58
C GLU A 44 4.61 -5.65 -3.89
N ILE A 45 3.56 -6.17 -4.53
CA ILE A 45 2.35 -5.41 -4.88
C ILE A 45 1.28 -5.67 -3.85
N TRP A 46 0.87 -4.60 -3.18
CA TRP A 46 -0.20 -4.62 -2.20
C TRP A 46 -1.46 -4.08 -2.86
N ILE A 47 -2.45 -4.94 -3.11
CA ILE A 47 -3.73 -4.55 -3.67
C ILE A 47 -4.75 -4.43 -2.54
N TYR A 48 -5.19 -3.20 -2.29
CA TYR A 48 -6.23 -2.94 -1.31
C TYR A 48 -7.58 -2.80 -2.00
N GLY A 49 -8.49 -3.74 -1.70
CA GLY A 49 -9.82 -3.86 -2.30
C GLY A 49 -10.84 -2.83 -1.79
N THR A 50 -10.39 -1.64 -1.39
CA THR A 50 -11.22 -0.56 -0.86
C THR A 50 -11.04 0.67 -1.77
N ASN A 51 -11.98 1.61 -1.77
CA ASN A 51 -11.79 2.86 -2.51
C ASN A 51 -10.77 3.77 -1.80
N ILE A 52 -10.14 4.69 -2.53
CA ILE A 52 -9.11 5.57 -1.95
C ILE A 52 -9.63 6.45 -0.80
N TYR A 53 -10.92 6.78 -0.80
CA TYR A 53 -11.56 7.57 0.26
C TYR A 53 -11.63 6.81 1.59
N GLN A 54 -11.96 5.53 1.55
CA GLN A 54 -11.97 4.68 2.75
C GLN A 54 -10.57 4.49 3.32
N LEU A 55 -9.54 4.35 2.48
CA LEU A 55 -8.15 4.34 2.96
C LEU A 55 -7.79 5.66 3.65
N TYR A 56 -8.19 6.78 3.07
CA TYR A 56 -7.97 8.09 3.67
C TYR A 56 -8.65 8.21 5.03
N ASP A 57 -9.92 7.79 5.14
CA ASP A 57 -10.66 7.79 6.40
C ASP A 57 -10.00 6.88 7.45
N ASP A 58 -9.51 5.71 7.04
CA ASP A 58 -8.79 4.76 7.90
C ASP A 58 -7.47 5.39 8.41
N ILE A 59 -6.73 6.13 7.58
CA ILE A 59 -5.51 6.86 7.97
C ILE A 59 -5.84 7.97 8.97
N VAL A 60 -6.82 8.83 8.66
CA VAL A 60 -7.22 9.95 9.54
C VAL A 60 -7.70 9.42 10.90
N LYS A 61 -8.38 8.27 10.92
CA LYS A 61 -8.83 7.65 12.16
C LYS A 61 -7.67 7.19 13.05
N GLU A 62 -6.60 6.66 12.44
CA GLU A 62 -5.46 6.11 13.19
C GLU A 62 -4.41 7.18 13.56
N TYR A 63 -4.12 8.09 12.64
CA TYR A 63 -3.05 9.10 12.77
C TYR A 63 -3.57 10.53 13.05
N GLY A 64 -4.89 10.74 13.05
CA GLY A 64 -5.51 12.05 13.28
C GLY A 64 -5.57 12.93 12.01
N GLU A 65 -6.31 14.04 12.04
CA GLU A 65 -6.53 14.90 10.86
C GLU A 65 -5.28 15.64 10.37
N GLU A 66 -4.29 15.81 11.24
CA GLU A 66 -3.07 16.58 10.96
C GLU A 66 -1.90 15.69 10.48
N TRP A 67 -2.15 14.40 10.22
CA TRP A 67 -1.14 13.42 9.80
C TRP A 67 -0.27 13.89 8.63
N GLU A 68 -0.87 14.60 7.67
CA GLU A 68 -0.16 15.15 6.50
C GLU A 68 0.81 16.28 6.89
N LYS A 69 0.44 17.11 7.87
CA LYS A 69 1.24 18.27 8.29
C LYS A 69 2.38 17.88 9.23
N GLU A 70 2.17 16.84 10.01
CA GLU A 70 3.18 16.32 10.95
C GLU A 70 4.26 15.49 10.23
N ASN A 71 4.09 15.23 8.92
CA ASN A 71 5.00 14.43 8.09
C ASN A 71 5.30 13.07 8.75
N GLU A 72 4.27 12.51 9.41
CA GLU A 72 4.36 11.23 10.10
C GLU A 72 4.55 10.08 9.11
N ASP A 73 5.39 9.12 9.49
CA ASP A 73 5.61 7.92 8.67
C ASP A 73 4.41 6.99 8.84
N ILE A 74 3.53 6.96 7.84
CA ILE A 74 2.31 6.15 7.87
C ILE A 74 2.66 4.70 7.60
N ASP A 75 2.37 3.83 8.56
CA ASP A 75 2.48 2.39 8.37
C ASP A 75 1.22 1.87 7.65
N LEU A 76 1.19 2.07 6.34
CA LEU A 76 0.07 1.65 5.49
C LEU A 76 -0.31 0.18 5.70
N PRO A 77 0.63 -0.80 5.77
CA PRO A 77 0.33 -2.18 6.16
C PRO A 77 -0.41 -2.35 7.48
N PHE A 78 -0.10 -1.51 8.48
CA PHE A 78 -0.80 -1.56 9.76
C PHE A 78 -2.22 -1.00 9.64
N VAL A 79 -2.40 0.17 9.01
CA VAL A 79 -3.72 0.79 8.77
C VAL A 79 -4.66 -0.16 8.04
N ILE A 80 -4.15 -0.86 7.02
CA ILE A 80 -4.95 -1.80 6.23
C ILE A 80 -5.18 -3.14 6.93
N SER A 81 -4.40 -3.50 7.96
CA SER A 81 -4.53 -4.77 8.68
C SER A 81 -5.65 -4.81 9.71
N TYR A 82 -6.24 -3.66 10.06
CA TYR A 82 -7.30 -3.54 11.08
C TYR A 82 -8.70 -4.05 10.67
N LYS A 83 -8.82 -4.77 9.54
CA LYS A 83 -10.10 -5.26 9.01
C LYS A 83 -10.29 -6.76 9.20
#